data_AF-A0A7R9WY40-F1
#
_entry.id   AF-A0A7R9WY40-F1
#
_cell.length_a   1.000
_cell.length_b   1.000
_cell.length_c   1.000
_cell.angle_alpha   90.00
_cell.angle_beta   90.00
_cell.angle_gamma   90.00
#
_symmetry.space_group_name_H-M   'P 1'
#
loop_
_entity.id
_entity.type
_entity.pdbx_description
1 polymer ?
#
loop_
_entity_poly.entity_id
_entity_poly.type
_entity_poly.pdbx_seq_one_letter_code
_entity_poly.pdbx_strand_id
1 'polypeptide(L)'
;AVPAGRVFMFAPSYVGEQFVLSHLTEPRESSSNEDVVVEVLSVAPRVFDIQGIFSYDEAQQLVDRSLKERSPTHKLKRSTTGTGEKNVNQKRTSESGFDTHGKVALAIKRRIVEAIG
;
A
#
# COMPACT_ATOMS: atom_id res chain seq x y z
N ALA A 1 -3.90 6.66 18.99
CA ALA A 1 -3.15 7.93 18.96
C ALA A 1 -1.74 7.63 18.47
N VAL A 2 -1.23 8.38 17.48
CA VAL A 2 0.16 8.23 17.00
C VAL A 2 1.09 8.70 18.12
N PRO A 3 2.16 7.95 18.48
CA PRO A 3 3.08 8.36 19.53
C PRO A 3 3.69 9.74 19.21
N ALA A 4 3.74 10.62 20.21
CA ALA A 4 4.42 11.91 20.08
C ALA A 4 5.89 11.68 19.68
N GLY A 5 6.30 12.25 18.53
CA GLY A 5 7.66 12.13 18.00
C GLY A 5 7.80 11.37 16.68
N ARG A 6 6.76 10.65 16.22
CA ARG A 6 6.69 10.15 14.84
C ARG A 6 5.82 11.09 14.01
N VAL A 7 6.46 12.10 13.45
CA VAL A 7 5.84 12.97 12.44
C VAL A 7 6.50 12.63 11.12
N PHE A 8 5.69 12.29 10.12
CA PHE A 8 6.10 12.12 8.73
C PHE A 8 6.74 13.43 8.21
N MET A 9 8.03 13.61 8.44
CA MET A 9 8.76 14.79 8.00
C MET A 9 9.82 14.39 6.99
N PHE A 10 9.40 13.99 5.80
CA PHE A 10 10.23 14.25 4.63
C PHE A 10 10.17 15.75 4.38
N ALA A 11 11.26 16.44 4.67
CA ALA A 11 11.46 17.85 4.37
C ALA A 11 12.35 17.96 3.12
N PRO A 12 11.80 17.69 1.92
CA PRO A 12 12.61 17.65 0.72
C PRO A 12 13.09 19.05 0.34
N SER A 13 14.36 19.14 -0.03
CA SER A 13 15.02 20.36 -0.48
C SER A 13 14.95 20.51 -1.99
N TYR A 14 14.99 19.40 -2.74
CA TYR A 14 14.95 19.40 -4.20
C TYR A 14 14.35 18.12 -4.79
N VAL A 15 13.93 18.18 -6.06
CA VAL A 15 13.44 17.00 -6.83
C VAL A 15 14.60 16.07 -7.16
N GLY A 16 14.43 14.77 -6.92
CA GLY A 16 15.45 13.74 -7.05
C GLY A 16 16.25 13.47 -5.76
N GLU A 17 15.96 14.20 -4.67
CA GLU A 17 16.48 13.83 -3.35
C GLU A 17 15.97 12.44 -2.94
N GLN A 18 16.83 11.61 -2.36
CA GLN A 18 16.50 10.24 -1.95
C GLN A 18 16.73 10.04 -0.46
N PHE A 19 15.76 9.41 0.21
CA PHE A 19 15.82 9.04 1.62
C PHE A 19 15.74 7.53 1.77
N VAL A 20 16.71 6.96 2.47
CA VAL A 20 16.70 5.53 2.81
C VAL A 20 15.98 5.33 4.15
N LEU A 21 14.94 4.50 4.17
CA LEU A 21 14.14 4.23 5.37
C LEU A 21 14.72 3.06 6.17
N SER A 22 15.83 3.32 6.86
CA SER A 22 16.56 2.32 7.65
C SER A 22 15.79 1.84 8.90
N HIS A 23 14.72 2.53 9.30
CA HIS A 23 13.90 2.15 10.44
C HIS A 23 12.87 1.06 10.14
N LEU A 24 12.72 0.65 8.88
CA LEU A 24 11.81 -0.42 8.49
C LEU A 24 12.42 -1.79 8.81
N THR A 25 11.95 -2.40 9.89
CA THR A 25 12.49 -3.65 10.42
C THR A 25 11.70 -4.90 10.02
N GLU A 26 10.49 -4.75 9.47
CA GLU A 26 9.71 -5.92 9.06
C GLU A 26 10.40 -6.66 7.90
N PRO A 27 10.71 -7.97 8.07
CA PRO A 27 11.32 -8.76 7.01
C PRO A 27 10.39 -8.87 5.81
N ARG A 28 10.96 -8.87 4.61
CA ARG A 28 10.24 -9.17 3.36
C ARG A 28 10.40 -10.64 3.05
N GLU A 29 9.40 -11.24 2.41
CA GLU A 29 9.49 -12.65 1.99
C GLU A 29 10.51 -12.86 0.84
N SER A 30 11.09 -11.79 0.28
CA SER A 30 12.12 -11.85 -0.75
C SER A 30 13.53 -12.02 -0.18
N SER A 31 14.36 -12.78 -0.91
CA SER A 31 15.78 -13.02 -0.62
C SER A 31 16.68 -11.78 -0.83
N SER A 32 16.18 -10.72 -1.45
CA SER A 32 16.88 -9.43 -1.54
C SER A 32 16.42 -8.51 -0.41
N ASN A 33 17.37 -8.19 0.48
CA ASN A 33 17.19 -7.23 1.56
C ASN A 33 17.43 -5.81 1.02
N GLU A 34 16.65 -5.44 -0.01
CA GLU A 34 16.78 -4.12 -0.65
C GLU A 34 16.30 -3.04 0.31
N ASP A 35 17.00 -1.94 0.41
CA ASP A 35 16.53 -0.82 1.24
C ASP A 35 15.23 -0.23 0.67
N VAL A 36 14.33 0.25 1.54
CA VAL A 36 13.21 1.07 1.07
C VAL A 36 13.73 2.47 0.83
N VAL A 37 13.56 2.96 -0.39
CA VAL A 37 14.01 4.29 -0.81
C VAL A 37 12.80 5.14 -1.14
N VAL A 38 12.82 6.39 -0.68
CA VAL A 38 11.83 7.41 -1.00
C VAL A 38 12.51 8.48 -1.84
N GLU A 39 12.09 8.63 -3.09
CA GLU A 39 12.59 9.64 -4.01
C GLU A 39 11.58 10.79 -4.15
N VAL A 40 12.07 12.03 -4.15
CA VAL A 40 11.24 13.22 -4.31
C VAL A 40 10.94 13.46 -5.78
N LEU A 41 9.67 13.32 -6.18
CA LEU A 41 9.21 13.69 -7.53
C LEU A 41 8.72 15.14 -7.62
N SER A 42 8.23 15.70 -6.52
CA SER A 42 7.85 17.10 -6.43
C SER A 42 7.89 17.61 -4.98
N VAL A 43 8.29 18.86 -4.80
CA VAL A 43 8.36 19.53 -3.49
C VAL A 43 7.04 20.24 -3.16
N ALA A 44 6.32 20.72 -4.18
CA ALA A 44 5.03 21.42 -4.03
C ALA A 44 4.13 21.16 -5.25
N PRO A 45 3.12 20.27 -5.16
CA PRO A 45 2.78 19.44 -4.00
C PRO A 45 3.87 18.42 -3.67
N ARG A 46 3.95 17.96 -2.42
CA ARG A 46 4.89 16.91 -2.04
C ARG A 46 4.47 15.59 -2.67
N VAL A 47 5.26 15.10 -3.61
CA VAL A 47 5.05 13.81 -4.29
C VAL A 47 6.33 13.02 -4.17
N PHE A 48 6.19 11.77 -3.73
CA PHE A 48 7.31 10.87 -3.55
C PHE A 48 7.06 9.57 -4.30
N ASP A 49 8.12 9.01 -4.88
CA ASP A 49 8.17 7.63 -5.32
C ASP A 49 8.72 6.75 -4.19
N ILE A 50 8.08 5.61 -3.92
CA ILE A 50 8.49 4.71 -2.84
C ILE A 50 8.87 3.37 -3.46
N GLN A 51 10.14 3.03 -3.36
CA GLN A 51 10.72 1.85 -3.98
C GLN A 51 11.05 0.80 -2.92
N GLY A 52 10.94 -0.48 -3.28
CA GLY A 52 11.26 -1.59 -2.39
C GLY A 52 10.25 -1.85 -1.27
N ILE A 53 9.07 -1.23 -1.25
CA ILE A 53 8.13 -1.39 -0.12
C ILE A 53 7.52 -2.80 -0.01
N PHE A 54 7.38 -3.53 -1.11
CA PHE A 54 6.99 -4.95 -1.13
C PHE A 54 7.72 -5.69 -2.25
N SER A 55 7.85 -7.00 -2.10
CA SER A 55 8.46 -7.84 -3.12
C SER A 55 7.49 -8.26 -4.21
N TYR A 56 8.03 -8.70 -5.36
CA TYR A 56 7.21 -9.28 -6.43
C TYR A 56 6.39 -10.48 -5.94
N ASP A 57 6.97 -11.35 -5.10
CA ASP A 57 6.28 -12.51 -4.55
C ASP A 57 5.14 -12.10 -3.61
N GLU A 58 5.38 -11.10 -2.76
CA GLU A 58 4.34 -10.53 -1.91
C GLU A 58 3.19 -9.95 -2.76
N ALA A 59 3.51 -9.26 -3.87
CA ALA A 59 2.52 -8.74 -4.80
C ALA A 59 1.72 -9.86 -5.49
N GLN A 60 2.39 -10.91 -5.97
CA GLN A 60 1.73 -12.04 -6.60
C GLN A 60 0.81 -12.77 -5.62
N GLN A 61 1.23 -12.93 -4.36
CA GLN A 61 0.39 -13.51 -3.31
C GLN A 61 -0.88 -12.69 -3.04
N LEU A 62 -0.79 -11.36 -3.07
CA LEU A 62 -1.96 -10.48 -2.97
C LEU A 62 -2.92 -10.65 -4.14
N VAL A 63 -2.40 -10.70 -5.37
CA VAL A 63 -3.19 -10.90 -6.59
C VAL A 63 -3.90 -12.25 -6.53
N ASP A 64 -3.15 -13.32 -6.26
CA ASP A 64 -3.63 -14.69 -6.16
C ASP A 64 -4.74 -14.83 -5.13
N ARG A 65 -4.53 -14.26 -3.93
CA ARG A 65 -5.52 -14.28 -2.86
C ARG A 65 -6.78 -13.54 -3.26
N SER A 66 -6.64 -12.36 -3.86
CA SER A 66 -7.79 -11.55 -4.31
C SER A 66 -8.61 -12.26 -5.38
N LEU A 67 -7.97 -12.99 -6.29
CA LEU A 67 -8.65 -13.79 -7.33
C LEU A 67 -9.30 -15.06 -6.77
N LYS A 68 -8.71 -15.67 -5.75
CA LYS A 68 -9.21 -16.91 -5.11
C LYS A 68 -10.31 -16.63 -4.07
N GLU A 69 -10.46 -15.39 -3.61
CA GLU A 69 -11.46 -15.01 -2.61
C GLU A 69 -12.89 -15.09 -3.19
N ARG A 70 -13.67 -16.04 -2.67
CA ARG A 70 -15.04 -16.34 -3.13
C ARG A 70 -16.11 -15.93 -2.12
N SER A 71 -15.72 -15.49 -0.93
CA SER A 71 -16.65 -15.10 0.13
C SER A 71 -17.59 -13.99 -0.37
N PRO A 72 -18.91 -14.11 -0.12
CA PRO A 72 -19.85 -13.08 -0.52
C PRO A 72 -19.57 -11.71 0.13
N THR A 73 -18.82 -11.64 1.23
CA THR A 73 -18.45 -10.37 1.90
C THR A 73 -17.10 -9.81 1.43
N HIS A 74 -16.17 -10.66 0.97
CA HIS A 74 -14.77 -10.28 0.68
C HIS A 74 -14.34 -10.47 -0.78
N LYS A 75 -15.15 -11.15 -1.61
CA LYS A 75 -14.86 -11.26 -3.04
C LYS A 75 -14.81 -9.89 -3.68
N LEU A 76 -13.96 -9.73 -4.70
CA LEU A 76 -13.94 -8.52 -5.50
C LEU A 76 -15.32 -8.31 -6.16
N LYS A 77 -16.03 -7.28 -5.70
CA LYS A 77 -17.27 -6.81 -6.31
C LYS A 77 -17.01 -5.49 -7.01
N ARG A 78 -17.51 -5.37 -8.24
CA ARG A 78 -17.50 -4.10 -8.95
C ARG A 78 -18.44 -3.13 -8.22
N SER A 79 -18.03 -1.86 -8.10
CA SER A 79 -18.87 -0.86 -7.44
C SER A 79 -20.19 -0.72 -8.19
N THR A 80 -21.29 -0.87 -7.43
CA THR A 80 -22.64 -0.63 -7.94
C THR A 80 -23.23 0.62 -7.29
N THR A 81 -24.08 1.32 -8.02
CA THR A 81 -24.88 2.43 -7.50
C THR A 81 -26.35 2.17 -7.81
N GLY A 82 -27.23 2.31 -6.80
CA GLY A 82 -28.68 2.21 -6.93
C GLY A 82 -29.31 1.14 -6.02
N THR A 83 -30.50 1.43 -5.49
CA THR A 83 -31.30 0.55 -4.61
C THR A 83 -32.16 -0.48 -5.38
N GLY A 84 -32.07 -0.54 -6.72
CA GLY A 84 -32.89 -1.40 -7.56
C GLY A 84 -32.10 -2.16 -8.64
N GLU A 85 -31.56 -1.45 -9.63
CA GLU A 85 -30.78 -2.04 -10.72
C GLU A 85 -29.28 -1.81 -10.51
N LYS A 86 -28.47 -2.88 -10.62
CA LYS A 86 -27.02 -2.84 -10.47
C LYS A 86 -26.38 -2.11 -11.64
N ASN A 87 -26.42 -0.78 -11.63
CA ASN A 87 -25.66 0.02 -12.58
C ASN A 87 -24.18 -0.02 -12.17
N VAL A 88 -23.40 -0.66 -13.04
CA VAL A 88 -21.99 -0.92 -12.81
C VAL A 88 -21.21 0.34 -13.12
N ASN A 89 -20.58 0.93 -12.09
CA ASN A 89 -19.90 2.21 -12.23
C ASN A 89 -18.51 2.03 -12.87
N GLN A 90 -18.25 2.70 -13.99
CA GLN A 90 -16.94 2.65 -14.68
C GLN A 90 -15.86 3.51 -14.02
N LYS A 91 -16.22 4.49 -13.19
CA LYS A 91 -15.29 5.46 -12.58
C LYS A 91 -14.87 5.13 -11.15
N ARG A 92 -15.53 4.18 -10.47
CA ARG A 92 -15.21 3.78 -9.09
C ARG A 92 -14.41 2.47 -9.06
N THR A 93 -13.44 2.39 -8.15
CA THR A 93 -12.78 1.14 -7.77
C THR A 93 -13.75 0.19 -7.04
N SER A 94 -13.42 -1.11 -6.96
CA SER A 94 -14.28 -2.17 -6.40
C SER A 94 -14.83 -1.84 -5.01
N GLU A 95 -16.04 -2.31 -4.70
CA GLU A 95 -16.75 -2.04 -3.45
C GLU A 95 -16.14 -2.79 -2.24
N SER A 96 -15.53 -3.95 -2.50
CA SER A 96 -15.04 -4.89 -1.49
C SER A 96 -13.63 -5.39 -1.78
N GLY A 97 -12.72 -4.49 -2.17
CA GLY A 97 -11.31 -4.80 -2.46
C GLY A 97 -10.35 -4.66 -1.28
N PHE A 98 -10.85 -4.62 -0.03
CA PHE A 98 -10.01 -4.47 1.15
C PHE A 98 -9.67 -5.82 1.76
N ASP A 99 -8.42 -6.29 1.61
CA ASP A 99 -7.96 -7.48 2.31
C ASP A 99 -7.59 -7.13 3.77
N THR A 100 -8.45 -7.53 4.70
CA THR A 100 -8.26 -7.30 6.14
C THR A 100 -7.68 -8.50 6.89
N HIS A 101 -7.52 -9.65 6.22
CA HIS A 101 -7.19 -10.92 6.89
C HIS A 101 -5.94 -11.61 6.31
N GLY A 102 -5.50 -11.22 5.10
CA GLY A 102 -4.30 -11.77 4.49
C GLY A 102 -3.05 -11.44 5.30
N LYS A 103 -2.27 -12.46 5.64
CA LYS A 103 -1.01 -12.28 6.39
C LYS A 103 -0.08 -11.30 5.67
N VAL A 104 0.11 -11.49 4.37
CA VAL A 104 0.91 -10.61 3.50
C VAL A 104 0.32 -9.20 3.43
N ALA A 105 -1.00 -9.08 3.25
CA ALA A 105 -1.67 -7.77 3.21
C ALA A 105 -1.50 -6.99 4.52
N LEU A 106 -1.58 -7.67 5.67
CA LEU A 106 -1.37 -7.07 6.98
C LEU A 106 0.09 -6.71 7.24
N ALA A 107 1.05 -7.51 6.77
CA ALA A 107 2.47 -7.18 6.84
C ALA A 107 2.79 -5.92 6.02
N ILE A 108 2.39 -5.87 4.75
CA ILE A 108 2.60 -4.68 3.90
C ILE A 108 1.92 -3.44 4.50
N LYS A 109 0.71 -3.55 5.04
CA LYS A 109 0.02 -2.44 5.70
C LYS A 109 0.79 -1.93 6.92
N ARG A 110 1.32 -2.83 7.76
CA ARG A 110 2.16 -2.44 8.90
C ARG A 110 3.42 -1.73 8.44
N ARG A 111 4.12 -2.28 7.44
CA ARG A 111 5.31 -1.68 6.84
C ARG A 111 5.04 -0.29 6.25
N ILE A 112 3.90 -0.09 5.58
CA ILE A 112 3.50 1.23 5.07
C ILE A 112 3.24 2.19 6.23
N VAL A 113 2.55 1.75 7.29
CA VAL A 113 2.32 2.58 8.49
C VAL A 113 3.65 2.95 9.15
N GLU A 114 4.58 2.02 9.28
CA GLU A 114 5.94 2.29 9.79
C GLU A 114 6.72 3.24 8.89
N ALA A 115 6.56 3.14 7.56
CA ALA A 115 7.20 4.02 6.60
C ALA A 115 6.67 5.45 6.74
N ILE A 116 5.38 5.60 7.06
CA ILE A 116 4.74 6.91 7.21
C ILE A 116 4.74 7.50 8.63
N GLY A 117 5.18 6.77 9.64
CA GLY A 117 5.32 7.26 11.01
C GLY A 117 4.05 7.13 11.85
#